data_AF-A0A1I7YC93-F1
#
_entry.id   AF-A0A1I7YC93-F1
#
_cell.length_a   1.000
_cell.length_b   1.000
_cell.length_c   1.000
_cell.angle_alpha   90.00
_cell.angle_beta   90.00
_cell.angle_gamma   90.00
#
_symmetry.space_group_name_H-M   'P 1'
#
loop_
_entity.id
_entity.type
_entity.pdbx_description
1 polymer ?
#
loop_
_entity_poly.entity_id
_entity_poly.type
_entity_poly.pdbx_seq_one_letter_code
_entity_poly.pdbx_strand_id
1 'polypeptide(L)'
;EIDLDASCIMLDGDLKPVDLVWFRQLKSKDGSIQHSGDNRTGEGEGDDESITVNLSNVPASVKHLVFTTNSFTGQNFSRIQNAYCRIVNDGNKQELARFNLSDQ
;
A
#
# COMPACT_ATOMS: atom_id res chain seq x y z
N GLU A 1 11.02 -10.83 -13.38
CA GLU A 1 10.83 -9.81 -12.34
C GLU A 1 9.34 -9.59 -12.20
N ILE A 2 8.85 -9.82 -10.99
CA ILE A 2 7.46 -9.61 -10.63
C ILE A 2 7.48 -8.33 -9.80
N ASP A 3 6.83 -7.31 -10.32
CA ASP A 3 6.77 -5.99 -9.71
C ASP A 3 5.33 -5.76 -9.27
N LEU A 4 5.12 -5.69 -7.95
CA LEU A 4 3.84 -5.41 -7.32
C LEU A 4 3.95 -4.10 -6.56
N ASP A 5 3.31 -3.06 -7.11
CA ASP A 5 3.33 -1.74 -6.51
C ASP A 5 2.16 -1.58 -5.53
N ALA A 6 2.49 -1.23 -4.30
CA ALA A 6 1.54 -0.70 -3.34
C ALA A 6 1.32 0.81 -3.57
N SER A 7 0.09 1.28 -3.37
CA SER A 7 -0.20 2.72 -3.39
C SER A 7 -1.34 3.05 -2.43
N CYS A 8 -1.36 4.29 -1.94
CA CYS A 8 -2.40 4.81 -1.07
C CYS A 8 -2.97 6.11 -1.64
N ILE A 9 -4.29 6.15 -1.79
CA ILE A 9 -5.05 7.33 -2.20
C ILE A 9 -5.76 7.91 -0.98
N MET A 10 -5.50 9.18 -0.68
CA MET A 10 -6.19 9.92 0.36
C MET A 10 -7.40 10.62 -0.26
N LEU A 11 -8.61 10.33 0.21
CA LEU A 11 -9.85 10.91 -0.30
C LEU A 11 -10.57 11.74 0.77
N ASP A 12 -11.23 12.81 0.34
CA ASP A 12 -12.13 13.60 1.19
C ASP A 12 -13.51 12.92 1.36
N GLY A 13 -14.44 13.60 2.03
CA GLY A 13 -15.80 13.11 2.26
C GLY A 13 -16.67 13.00 1.00
N ASP A 14 -16.28 13.64 -0.11
CA ASP A 14 -16.94 13.55 -1.42
C ASP A 14 -16.26 12.49 -2.32
N LEU A 15 -15.33 11.69 -1.78
CA LEU A 15 -14.48 10.74 -2.51
C LEU A 15 -13.55 11.42 -3.55
N LYS A 16 -13.22 12.69 -3.37
CA LYS A 16 -12.25 13.39 -4.24
C LYS A 16 -10.82 13.16 -3.74
N PRO A 17 -9.85 12.95 -4.65
CA PRO A 17 -8.46 12.75 -4.27
C PRO A 17 -7.86 14.03 -3.68
N VAL A 18 -7.31 13.90 -2.48
CA VAL A 18 -6.56 14.91 -1.74
C VAL A 18 -5.07 14.76 -1.99
N ASP A 19 -4.57 13.52 -1.92
CA ASP A 19 -3.17 13.19 -2.16
C ASP A 19 -2.99 11.72 -2.59
N LEU A 20 -1.81 11.41 -3.14
CA LEU A 20 -1.44 10.07 -3.60
C LEU A 20 -0.03 9.71 -3.13
N VAL A 21 0.12 8.55 -2.48
CA VAL A 21 1.41 8.01 -2.04
C VAL A 21 1.69 6.71 -2.79
N TRP A 22 2.86 6.65 -3.43
CA TRP A 22 3.28 5.58 -4.34
C TRP A 22 4.79 5.67 -4.60
N PHE A 23 5.38 4.76 -5.38
CA PHE A 23 6.84 4.70 -5.56
C PHE A 23 7.51 6.00 -6.05
N ARG A 24 6.78 6.90 -6.75
CA ARG A 24 7.30 8.22 -7.17
C ARG A 24 7.05 9.34 -6.17
N GLN A 25 6.16 9.14 -5.21
CA GLN A 25 5.88 10.06 -4.12
C GLN A 25 5.83 9.26 -2.81
N LEU A 26 7.00 9.05 -2.21
CA LEU A 26 7.15 8.16 -1.05
C LEU A 26 6.54 8.70 0.25
N LYS A 27 6.09 9.96 0.27
CA LYS A 27 5.47 10.59 1.44
C LYS A 27 4.24 11.38 1.03
N SER A 28 3.20 11.37 1.85
CA SER A 28 2.12 12.34 1.71
C SER A 28 2.63 13.76 1.99
N LYS A 29 1.97 14.76 1.42
CA LYS A 29 2.32 16.18 1.62
C LYS A 29 2.20 16.63 3.07
N ASP A 30 1.30 16.01 3.83
CA ASP A 30 1.14 16.23 5.27
C ASP A 30 2.09 15.39 6.15
N GLY A 31 2.86 14.47 5.55
CA GLY A 31 3.78 13.58 6.25
C GLY A 31 3.14 12.47 7.09
N SER A 32 1.82 12.29 7.03
CA SER A 32 1.09 11.24 7.77
C SER A 32 1.26 9.84 7.17
N ILE A 33 1.65 9.73 5.91
CA ILE A 33 1.82 8.46 5.19
C ILE A 33 3.23 8.37 4.60
N GLN A 34 3.86 7.21 4.73
CA GLN A 34 5.21 6.90 4.22
C GLN A 34 5.21 5.55 3.49
N HIS A 35 5.61 5.56 2.23
CA HIS A 35 5.96 4.36 1.45
C HIS A 35 7.40 3.93 1.77
N SER A 36 7.68 2.63 1.91
CA SER A 36 9.03 2.10 2.16
C SER A 36 10.00 2.36 1.02
N GLY A 37 9.47 2.42 -0.20
CA GLY A 37 10.24 2.38 -1.44
C GLY A 37 9.73 1.23 -2.31
N ASP A 38 10.16 1.23 -3.56
CA ASP A 38 9.78 0.23 -4.56
C ASP A 38 10.73 -0.97 -4.51
N ASN A 39 10.18 -2.18 -4.37
CA ASN A 39 10.93 -3.43 -4.39
C ASN A 39 10.60 -4.25 -5.64
N ARG A 40 11.31 -3.93 -6.72
CA ARG A 40 11.14 -4.53 -8.05
C ARG A 40 11.50 -6.00 -8.19
N THR A 41 12.24 -6.55 -7.23
CA THR A 41 12.75 -7.93 -7.34
C THR A 41 11.89 -8.92 -6.56
N GLY A 42 11.18 -8.45 -5.53
CA GLY A 42 10.52 -9.32 -4.56
C GLY A 42 11.50 -10.20 -3.77
N GLU A 43 12.78 -9.81 -3.74
CA GLU A 43 13.78 -10.51 -2.94
C GLU A 43 13.72 -10.04 -1.48
N GLY A 44 13.49 -10.98 -0.56
CA GLY A 44 13.45 -10.71 0.87
C GLY A 44 12.56 -11.70 1.61
N GLU A 45 12.64 -11.67 2.94
CA GLU A 45 11.61 -12.29 3.79
C GLU A 45 10.65 -11.20 4.28
N GLY A 46 9.34 -11.47 4.22
CA GLY A 46 8.31 -10.57 4.72
C GLY A 46 7.52 -9.86 3.62
N ASP A 47 7.11 -8.62 3.89
CA ASP A 47 6.39 -7.79 2.93
C ASP A 47 7.40 -7.03 2.05
N ASP A 48 7.31 -7.18 0.72
CA ASP A 48 8.24 -6.56 -0.24
C ASP A 48 8.16 -5.03 -0.22
N GLU A 49 6.94 -4.51 -0.08
CA GLU A 49 6.64 -3.09 0.07
C GLU A 49 5.70 -2.85 1.25
N SER A 50 5.86 -1.71 1.91
CA SER A 50 4.99 -1.31 3.01
C SER A 50 4.63 0.17 2.93
N ILE A 51 3.40 0.47 3.33
CA ILE A 51 2.90 1.84 3.50
C ILE A 51 2.54 2.01 4.97
N THR A 52 3.30 2.84 5.68
CA THR A 52 3.06 3.16 7.08
C THR A 52 2.18 4.40 7.17
N VAL A 53 1.12 4.31 7.97
CA VAL A 53 0.17 5.42 8.19
C VAL A 53 0.11 5.78 9.67
N ASN A 54 0.43 7.04 9.97
CA ASN A 54 0.14 7.63 11.27
C ASN A 54 -1.25 8.28 11.23
N LEU A 55 -2.27 7.49 11.61
CA LEU A 55 -3.67 7.93 11.60
C LEU A 55 -3.93 9.18 12.44
N SER A 56 -3.15 9.41 13.50
CA SER A 56 -3.28 10.60 14.36
C SER A 56 -2.84 11.89 13.66
N ASN A 57 -1.99 11.78 12.63
CA ASN A 57 -1.49 12.90 11.85
C ASN A 57 -2.24 13.11 10.54
N VAL A 58 -3.18 12.22 10.18
CA VAL A 58 -3.99 12.37 8.97
C VAL A 58 -4.94 13.57 9.15
N PRO A 59 -4.95 14.54 8.21
CA PRO A 59 -5.81 15.71 8.29
C PRO A 59 -7.29 15.33 8.37
N ALA A 60 -8.05 16.06 9.18
CA ALA A 60 -9.48 15.80 9.37
C ALA A 60 -10.32 15.94 8.08
N SER A 61 -9.80 16.60 7.04
CA SER A 61 -10.41 16.68 5.71
C SER A 61 -10.39 15.35 4.96
N VAL A 62 -9.44 14.46 5.26
CA VAL A 62 -9.34 13.13 4.66
C VAL A 62 -10.25 12.19 5.42
N LYS A 63 -11.16 11.53 4.69
CA LYS A 63 -12.19 10.64 5.24
C LYS A 63 -11.99 9.18 4.85
N HIS A 64 -11.27 8.94 3.76
CA HIS A 64 -10.98 7.58 3.29
C HIS A 64 -9.52 7.45 2.89
N LEU A 65 -8.94 6.30 3.23
CA LEU A 65 -7.67 5.84 2.71
C LEU A 65 -7.95 4.60 1.87
N VAL A 66 -7.61 4.66 0.58
CA VAL A 66 -7.77 3.54 -0.33
C VAL A 66 -6.40 2.99 -0.67
N PHE A 67 -6.17 1.73 -0.34
CA PHE A 67 -4.94 1.02 -0.68
C PHE A 67 -5.17 0.20 -1.93
N THR A 68 -4.24 0.30 -2.87
CA THR A 68 -4.28 -0.44 -4.14
C THR A 68 -2.99 -1.20 -4.32
N THR A 69 -3.09 -2.42 -4.85
CA THR A 69 -1.95 -3.19 -5.32
C THR A 69 -2.12 -3.43 -6.81
N ASN A 70 -1.10 -3.13 -7.61
CA ASN A 70 -1.12 -3.31 -9.05
C ASN A 70 0.16 -3.97 -9.55
N SER A 71 0.13 -4.58 -10.73
CA SER A 71 1.33 -5.09 -11.39
C SER A 71 1.74 -4.14 -12.51
N PHE A 72 2.83 -3.40 -12.32
CA PHE A 72 3.31 -2.41 -13.29
C PHE A 72 3.84 -3.05 -14.59
N THR A 73 4.33 -4.28 -14.51
CA THR A 73 4.90 -5.00 -15.66
C THR A 73 3.88 -5.82 -16.47
N GLY A 74 2.59 -5.77 -16.11
CA GLY A 74 1.52 -6.44 -16.86
C GLY A 74 1.56 -7.98 -16.79
N GLN A 75 2.25 -8.53 -15.79
CA GLN A 75 2.28 -9.97 -15.57
C GLN A 75 0.97 -10.44 -14.92
N ASN A 76 0.54 -11.64 -15.28
CA ASN A 76 -0.65 -12.25 -14.69
C ASN A 76 -0.34 -12.66 -13.24
N PHE A 77 -1.18 -12.22 -12.29
CA PHE A 77 -1.04 -12.48 -10.85
C PHE A 77 -0.94 -13.99 -10.52
N SER A 78 -1.53 -14.86 -11.34
CA SER A 78 -1.44 -16.33 -11.20
C SER A 78 -0.01 -16.90 -11.29
N ARG A 79 0.96 -16.12 -11.78
CA ARG A 79 2.38 -16.51 -11.84
C ARG A 79 3.17 -16.09 -10.60
N ILE A 80 2.57 -15.31 -9.71
CA ILE A 80 3.21 -14.80 -8.51
C ILE A 80 2.88 -15.74 -7.36
N GLN A 81 3.85 -16.57 -6.97
CA GLN A 81 3.67 -17.46 -5.83
C GLN A 81 3.56 -16.63 -4.55
N ASN A 82 2.56 -16.92 -3.73
CA ASN A 82 2.32 -16.25 -2.44
C ASN A 82 2.14 -14.73 -2.52
N ALA A 83 1.54 -14.20 -3.60
CA ALA A 83 1.15 -12.79 -3.64
C ALA A 83 0.03 -12.51 -2.64
N TYR A 84 0.27 -11.62 -1.68
CA TYR A 84 -0.75 -11.14 -0.75
C TYR A 84 -0.54 -9.66 -0.42
N CYS A 85 -1.64 -9.01 0.00
CA CYS A 85 -1.60 -7.73 0.68
C CYS A 85 -2.18 -7.92 2.08
N ARG A 86 -1.65 -7.21 3.07
CA ARG A 86 -2.16 -7.26 4.44
C ARG A 86 -2.15 -5.90 5.12
N ILE A 87 -3.03 -5.77 6.11
CA ILE A 87 -3.10 -4.61 7.00
C ILE A 87 -2.73 -5.08 8.40
N VAL A 88 -1.73 -4.43 8.99
CA VAL A 88 -1.21 -4.77 10.31
C VAL A 88 -1.29 -3.53 11.20
N ASN A 89 -1.71 -3.72 12.45
CA ASN A 89 -1.58 -2.69 13.47
C ASN A 89 -0.13 -2.66 13.97
N ASP A 90 0.57 -1.55 13.74
CA ASP A 90 1.98 -1.45 14.06
C ASP A 90 2.30 -1.54 15.57
N GLY A 91 1.36 -1.11 16.43
CA GLY A 91 1.57 -1.04 17.88
C GLY A 91 1.57 -2.42 18.58
N ASN A 92 0.83 -3.39 18.05
CA ASN A 92 0.75 -4.75 18.62
C ASN A 92 1.11 -5.86 17.61
N LYS A 93 1.47 -5.49 16.37
CA LYS A 93 1.77 -6.39 15.25
C LYS A 93 0.63 -7.35 14.89
N GLN A 94 -0.60 -7.03 15.29
CA GLN A 94 -1.77 -7.81 14.94
C GLN A 94 -2.15 -7.58 13.48
N GLU A 95 -2.25 -8.66 12.73
CA GLU A 95 -2.83 -8.64 11.38
C GLU A 95 -4.34 -8.45 11.48
N LEU A 96 -4.84 -7.38 10.85
CA LEU A 96 -6.25 -7.01 10.84
C LEU A 96 -6.98 -7.58 9.63
N ALA A 97 -6.29 -7.63 8.50
CA ALA A 97 -6.83 -8.15 7.25
C ALA A 97 -5.70 -8.67 6.36
N ARG A 98 -6.01 -9.68 5.55
CA ARG A 98 -5.14 -10.22 4.50
C ARG A 98 -5.99 -10.53 3.28
N PHE A 99 -5.46 -10.19 2.11
CA PHE A 99 -6.04 -10.49 0.82
C PHE A 99 -5.00 -11.24 -0.01
N ASN A 100 -5.31 -12.47 -0.41
CA ASN A 100 -4.45 -13.27 -1.28
C ASN A 100 -4.75 -12.89 -2.74
N LEU A 101 -3.72 -12.45 -3.45
CA LEU A 101 -3.80 -12.03 -4.85
C LEU A 101 -3.63 -13.21 -5.81
N SER A 102 -3.00 -14.30 -5.36
CA SER A 102 -2.73 -15.51 -6.17
C SER A 102 -3.98 -16.27 -6.61
N ASP A 103 -5.12 -16.08 -5.93
CA ASP A 103 -6.36 -16.84 -6.14
C ASP A 103 -7.35 -16.14 -7.11
N GLN A 104 -6.90 -15.09 -7.82
CA GLN A 104 -7.70 -14.28 -8.75
C GLN A 104 -7.40 -14.61 -10.23
#